data_AF-A0A0F9Q1M5-F1
#
_entry.id   AF-A0A0F9Q1M5-F1
#
_cell.length_a   1.000
_cell.length_b   1.000
_cell.length_c   1.000
_cell.angle_alpha   90.00
_cell.angle_beta   90.00
_cell.angle_gamma   90.00
#
_symmetry.space_group_name_H-M   'P 1'
#
loop_
_entity.id
_entity.type
_entity.pdbx_description
1 polymer ?
#
loop_
_entity_poly.entity_id
_entity_poly.type
_entity_poly.pdbx_seq_one_letter_code
_entity_poly.pdbx_strand_id
1 'polypeptide(L)'
;MATDPYSVIFHPIYSVALETVLVVAGAERLRAAAKATDAVLSNALAVTGCPLRVEAERLVVTTDRGPSTFYADLSQGERSRIAVDLAIEAVGEGGLIPLVQEFWEGLDPKNQRAIATAAREADVSILTAKATDGETVTAEVFAGE
;
A
#
# COMPACT_ATOMS: atom_id res chain seq x y z
N MET A 1 -41.56 -12.27 61.74
CA MET A 1 -40.60 -13.09 60.98
C MET A 1 -41.27 -13.45 59.66
N ALA A 2 -41.15 -12.57 58.66
CA ALA A 2 -41.70 -12.75 57.32
C ALA A 2 -40.52 -12.95 56.38
N THR A 3 -40.39 -14.15 55.84
CA THR A 3 -39.41 -14.49 54.81
C THR A 3 -39.86 -13.87 53.50
N ASP A 4 -39.05 -12.94 52.99
CA ASP A 4 -39.22 -12.28 51.71
C ASP A 4 -39.23 -13.31 50.55
N PRO A 5 -40.32 -13.40 49.77
CA PRO A 5 -40.43 -14.35 48.65
C PRO A 5 -39.62 -13.94 47.41
N TYR A 6 -38.89 -12.82 47.44
CA TYR A 6 -38.11 -12.30 46.30
C TYR A 6 -36.59 -12.33 46.51
N SER A 7 -36.06 -13.23 47.34
CA SER A 7 -34.63 -13.56 47.27
C SER A 7 -34.36 -14.35 45.98
N VAL A 8 -34.31 -13.64 44.85
CA VAL A 8 -33.89 -14.17 43.55
C VAL A 8 -32.46 -14.65 43.73
N ILE A 9 -32.31 -15.96 43.95
CA ILE A 9 -31.02 -16.63 43.86
C ILE A 9 -30.60 -16.48 42.40
N PHE A 10 -29.78 -15.48 42.11
CA PHE A 10 -29.05 -15.37 40.86
C PHE A 10 -28.17 -16.62 40.75
N HIS A 11 -28.70 -17.64 40.10
CA HIS A 11 -28.02 -18.92 39.95
C HIS A 11 -26.76 -18.68 39.10
N PRO A 12 -25.56 -19.14 39.52
CA PRO A 12 -24.28 -18.83 38.86
C PRO A 12 -24.23 -19.23 37.38
N ILE A 13 -25.11 -20.15 36.96
CA ILE A 13 -25.27 -20.61 35.57
C ILE A 13 -25.68 -19.47 34.63
N TYR A 14 -26.57 -18.57 35.08
CA TYR A 14 -27.01 -17.44 34.25
C TYR A 14 -25.93 -16.37 34.10
N SER A 15 -25.04 -16.21 35.09
CA SER A 15 -23.90 -15.28 35.04
C SER A 15 -22.86 -15.70 34.01
N VAL A 16 -22.48 -16.99 34.02
CA VAL A 16 -21.48 -17.55 33.10
C VAL A 16 -21.99 -17.56 31.66
N ALA A 17 -23.28 -17.85 31.44
CA ALA A 17 -23.88 -17.79 30.12
C ALA A 17 -23.85 -16.36 29.54
N LEU A 18 -24.15 -15.35 30.36
CA LEU A 18 -24.14 -13.94 29.94
C LEU A 18 -22.74 -13.43 29.62
N GLU A 19 -21.75 -13.77 30.44
CA GLU A 19 -20.33 -13.47 30.19
C GLU A 19 -19.83 -14.13 28.90
N THR A 20 -20.19 -15.39 28.66
CA THR A 20 -19.81 -16.12 27.44
C THR A 20 -20.38 -15.44 26.20
N VAL A 21 -21.66 -15.07 26.22
CA VAL A 21 -22.31 -14.35 25.11
C VAL A 21 -21.65 -12.99 24.85
N LEU A 22 -21.33 -12.23 25.90
CA LEU A 22 -20.63 -10.94 25.79
C LEU A 22 -19.23 -11.09 25.18
N VAL A 23 -18.47 -12.11 25.60
CA VAL A 23 -17.13 -12.38 25.05
C VAL A 23 -17.21 -12.79 23.58
N VAL A 24 -18.16 -13.66 23.21
CA VAL A 24 -18.36 -14.08 21.81
C VAL A 24 -18.73 -12.89 20.93
N ALA A 25 -19.71 -12.08 21.33
CA ALA A 25 -20.11 -10.89 20.59
C ALA A 25 -18.97 -9.86 20.48
N GLY A 26 -18.19 -9.70 21.55
CA GLY A 26 -16.98 -8.88 21.54
C GLY A 26 -15.95 -9.37 20.54
N ALA A 27 -15.70 -10.68 20.50
CA ALA A 27 -14.77 -11.30 19.56
C ALA A 27 -15.23 -11.15 18.09
N GLU A 28 -16.52 -11.33 17.81
CA GLU A 28 -17.09 -11.10 16.48
C GLU A 28 -16.93 -9.65 16.02
N ARG A 29 -17.23 -8.69 16.90
CA ARG A 29 -17.04 -7.27 16.62
C ARG A 29 -15.58 -6.93 16.30
N LEU A 30 -14.63 -7.48 17.06
CA LEU A 30 -13.21 -7.26 16.82
C LEU A 30 -12.74 -7.87 15.49
N ARG A 31 -13.21 -9.08 15.15
CA ARG A 31 -12.91 -9.69 13.84
C ARG A 31 -13.50 -8.91 12.69
N ALA A 32 -14.72 -8.38 12.84
CA ALA A 32 -15.35 -7.52 11.84
C ALA A 32 -14.57 -6.21 11.66
N ALA A 33 -14.14 -5.59 12.76
CA ALA A 33 -13.30 -4.39 12.73
C ALA A 33 -11.95 -4.65 12.04
N ALA A 34 -11.31 -5.78 12.34
CA ALA A 34 -10.08 -6.20 11.67
C ALA A 34 -10.31 -6.41 10.16
N LYS A 35 -11.37 -7.10 9.74
CA LYS A 35 -11.68 -7.27 8.31
C LYS A 35 -11.98 -5.95 7.60
N ALA A 36 -12.49 -4.95 8.32
CA ALA A 36 -12.80 -3.65 7.75
C ALA A 36 -11.54 -2.81 7.43
N THR A 37 -10.36 -3.17 7.94
CA THR A 37 -9.12 -2.41 7.65
C THR A 37 -8.77 -2.41 6.18
N ASP A 38 -9.05 -3.49 5.46
CA ASP A 38 -8.81 -3.60 4.02
C ASP A 38 -9.58 -2.52 3.25
N ALA A 39 -10.86 -2.34 3.60
CA ALA A 39 -11.70 -1.30 3.01
C ALA A 39 -11.22 0.11 3.38
N VAL A 40 -10.85 0.34 4.64
CA VAL A 40 -10.35 1.64 5.10
C VAL A 40 -9.06 2.03 4.37
N LEU A 41 -8.08 1.12 4.30
CA LEU A 41 -6.82 1.38 3.61
C LEU A 41 -7.02 1.55 2.10
N SER A 42 -7.85 0.71 1.46
CA SER A 42 -8.17 0.86 0.04
C SER A 42 -8.81 2.22 -0.27
N ASN A 43 -9.75 2.68 0.56
CA ASN A 43 -10.38 3.98 0.40
C ASN A 43 -9.38 5.13 0.58
N ALA A 44 -8.46 5.01 1.53
CA ALA A 44 -7.41 6.01 1.74
C ALA A 44 -6.47 6.13 0.52
N LEU A 45 -6.08 5.00 -0.07
CA LEU A 45 -5.24 4.95 -1.27
C LEU A 45 -5.97 5.52 -2.51
N ALA A 46 -7.27 5.25 -2.65
CA ALA A 46 -8.04 5.72 -3.79
C ALA A 46 -8.10 7.26 -3.89
N VAL A 47 -8.05 7.98 -2.77
CA VAL A 47 -8.05 9.44 -2.74
C VAL A 47 -6.74 10.04 -3.29
N THR A 48 -5.64 9.29 -3.26
CA THR A 48 -4.33 9.75 -3.73
C THR A 48 -4.06 9.42 -5.21
N GLY A 49 -5.06 8.92 -5.95
CA GLY A 49 -4.85 8.38 -7.30
C GLY A 49 -4.08 7.05 -7.33
N CYS A 50 -3.80 6.45 -6.17
CA CYS A 50 -3.02 5.22 -6.10
C CYS A 50 -3.77 4.04 -6.74
N PRO A 51 -3.18 3.31 -7.70
CA PRO A 51 -3.85 2.19 -8.36
C PRO A 51 -3.91 0.93 -7.48
N LEU A 52 -3.25 0.95 -6.32
CA LEU A 52 -3.21 -0.18 -5.38
C LEU A 52 -4.44 -0.19 -4.49
N ARG A 53 -4.92 -1.40 -4.18
CA ARG A 53 -5.97 -1.65 -3.20
C ARG A 53 -5.62 -2.86 -2.34
N VAL A 54 -6.34 -3.07 -1.25
CA VAL A 54 -6.15 -4.21 -0.36
C VAL A 54 -7.27 -5.23 -0.57
N GLU A 55 -6.89 -6.47 -0.84
CA GLU A 55 -7.79 -7.61 -0.89
C GLU A 55 -7.18 -8.76 -0.08
N ALA A 56 -7.95 -9.29 0.88
CA ALA A 56 -7.52 -10.37 1.75
C ALA A 56 -6.14 -10.07 2.38
N GLU A 57 -6.02 -8.89 3.00
CA GLU A 57 -4.82 -8.42 3.73
C GLU A 57 -3.59 -8.16 2.84
N ARG A 58 -3.72 -8.20 1.51
CA ARG A 58 -2.61 -8.00 0.57
C ARG A 58 -2.88 -6.89 -0.43
N LEU A 59 -1.82 -6.18 -0.82
CA LEU A 59 -1.88 -5.20 -1.90
C LEU A 59 -2.06 -5.90 -3.25
N VAL A 60 -3.06 -5.44 -4.01
CA VAL A 60 -3.36 -5.87 -5.36
C VAL A 60 -3.49 -4.68 -6.30
N VAL A 61 -3.29 -4.94 -7.59
CA VAL A 61 -3.44 -3.97 -8.68
C VAL A 61 -4.10 -4.63 -9.88
N THR A 62 -4.83 -3.85 -10.67
CA THR A 62 -5.37 -4.30 -11.95
C THR A 62 -4.27 -4.35 -12.99
N THR A 63 -4.12 -5.50 -13.63
CA THR A 63 -3.19 -5.72 -14.76
C THR A 63 -3.92 -6.37 -15.92
N ASP A 64 -3.20 -6.66 -16.99
CA ASP A 64 -3.67 -7.48 -18.12
C ASP A 64 -4.00 -8.93 -17.70
N ARG A 65 -3.40 -9.45 -16.62
CA ARG A 65 -3.65 -10.79 -16.07
C ARG A 65 -4.98 -10.89 -15.32
N GLY A 66 -5.56 -9.75 -14.95
CA GLY A 66 -6.84 -9.67 -14.26
C GLY A 66 -6.92 -8.53 -13.24
N PRO A 67 -8.10 -8.35 -12.62
CA PRO A 67 -8.33 -7.24 -11.71
C PRO A 67 -7.48 -7.34 -10.44
N SER A 68 -7.27 -8.54 -9.88
CA SER A 68 -6.64 -8.74 -8.56
C SER A 68 -5.27 -9.42 -8.67
N THR A 69 -4.32 -8.76 -9.31
CA THR A 69 -2.92 -9.26 -9.32
C THR A 69 -2.21 -8.78 -8.05
N PHE A 70 -1.56 -9.67 -7.31
CA PHE A 70 -0.78 -9.25 -6.14
C PHE A 70 0.38 -8.35 -6.54
N TYR A 71 0.55 -7.24 -5.83
CA TYR A 71 1.67 -6.32 -6.05
C TYR A 71 3.03 -7.02 -5.92
N ALA A 72 3.12 -8.01 -5.03
CA ALA A 72 4.33 -8.80 -4.82
C ALA A 72 4.71 -9.69 -6.02
N ASP A 73 3.75 -10.00 -6.91
CA ASP A 73 3.96 -10.87 -8.07
C ASP A 73 4.31 -10.08 -9.34
N LEU A 74 4.34 -8.74 -9.23
CA LEU A 74 4.77 -7.85 -10.29
C LEU A 74 6.28 -7.92 -10.47
N SER A 75 6.72 -7.84 -11.72
CA SER A 75 8.12 -7.64 -12.07
C SER A 75 8.66 -6.34 -11.44
N GLN A 76 9.98 -6.23 -11.34
CA GLN A 76 10.61 -4.99 -10.87
C GLN A 76 10.21 -3.79 -11.75
N GLY A 77 10.15 -3.96 -13.07
CA GLY A 77 9.73 -2.90 -13.99
C GLY A 77 8.29 -2.43 -13.78
N GLU A 78 7.35 -3.36 -13.56
CA GLU A 78 5.95 -3.03 -13.26
C GLU A 78 5.82 -2.26 -11.94
N ARG A 79 6.48 -2.73 -10.86
CA ARG A 79 6.50 -2.04 -9.57
C ARG A 79 7.12 -0.65 -9.68
N SER A 80 8.17 -0.53 -10.47
CA SER A 80 8.90 0.71 -10.65
C SER A 80 8.07 1.78 -11.35
N ARG A 81 7.29 1.38 -12.38
CA ARG A 81 6.38 2.30 -13.06
C ARG A 81 5.32 2.84 -12.10
N ILE A 82 4.66 1.96 -11.33
CA ILE A 82 3.67 2.38 -10.32
C ILE A 82 4.30 3.36 -9.32
N ALA A 83 5.48 3.06 -8.80
CA ALA A 83 6.14 3.91 -7.81
C ALA A 83 6.52 5.29 -8.37
N VAL A 84 7.06 5.33 -9.59
CA VAL A 84 7.46 6.58 -10.24
C VAL A 84 6.26 7.42 -10.62
N ASP A 85 5.20 6.83 -11.18
CA ASP A 85 4.00 7.56 -11.57
C ASP A 85 3.36 8.25 -10.35
N LEU A 86 3.29 7.54 -9.21
CA LEU A 86 2.82 8.11 -7.94
C LEU A 86 3.74 9.21 -7.42
N ALA A 87 5.06 9.04 -7.56
CA ALA A 87 6.02 10.04 -7.13
C ALA A 87 5.92 11.32 -7.99
N ILE A 88 5.74 11.19 -9.31
CA ILE A 88 5.53 12.29 -10.24
C ILE A 88 4.28 13.08 -9.85
N GLU A 89 3.16 12.39 -9.63
CA GLU A 89 1.92 13.04 -9.21
C GLU A 89 2.07 13.74 -7.85
N ALA A 90 2.80 13.13 -6.91
CA ALA A 90 3.01 13.69 -5.58
C ALA A 90 3.90 14.94 -5.57
N VAL A 91 4.94 15.01 -6.43
CA VAL A 91 5.84 16.19 -6.47
C VAL A 91 5.29 17.31 -7.34
N GLY A 92 4.49 16.99 -8.38
CA GLY A 92 3.93 17.97 -9.31
C GLY A 92 4.95 18.63 -10.24
N GLU A 93 4.45 19.55 -11.09
CA GLU A 93 5.24 20.31 -12.08
C GLU A 93 6.43 21.03 -11.42
N GLY A 94 7.61 20.91 -12.02
CA GLY A 94 8.88 21.43 -11.50
C GLY A 94 9.47 20.63 -10.33
N GLY A 95 8.85 19.51 -9.96
CA GLY A 95 9.27 18.67 -8.83
C GLY A 95 10.60 17.94 -9.05
N LEU A 96 11.21 17.49 -7.94
CA LEU A 96 12.44 16.69 -7.94
C LEU A 96 12.23 15.36 -7.21
N ILE A 97 12.52 14.25 -7.88
CA ILE A 97 12.48 12.90 -7.29
C ILE A 97 13.91 12.38 -7.14
N PRO A 98 14.42 12.20 -5.91
CA PRO A 98 15.66 11.48 -5.68
C PRO A 98 15.41 9.98 -5.82
N LEU A 99 16.11 9.34 -6.74
CA LEU A 99 15.99 7.92 -7.04
C LEU A 99 17.30 7.19 -6.72
N VAL A 100 17.22 6.16 -5.88
CA VAL A 100 18.38 5.33 -5.53
C VAL A 100 18.95 4.65 -6.77
N GLN A 101 20.28 4.56 -6.84
CA GLN A 101 20.99 4.03 -8.02
C GLN A 101 20.58 2.60 -8.34
N GLU A 102 20.45 1.74 -7.32
CA GLU A 102 20.13 0.32 -7.48
C GLU A 102 18.77 0.12 -8.15
N PHE A 103 17.85 1.05 -7.90
CA PHE A 103 16.56 1.05 -8.58
C PHE A 103 16.72 1.36 -10.06
N TRP A 104 17.48 2.41 -10.41
CA TRP A 104 17.68 2.82 -11.80
C TRP A 104 18.46 1.76 -12.61
N GLU A 105 19.55 1.24 -12.05
CA GLU A 105 20.41 0.24 -12.68
C GLU A 105 19.74 -1.14 -12.79
N GLY A 106 18.78 -1.45 -11.91
CA GLY A 106 17.99 -2.67 -11.97
C GLY A 106 16.92 -2.70 -13.07
N LEU A 107 16.70 -1.59 -13.78
CA LEU A 107 15.72 -1.51 -14.86
C LEU A 107 16.32 -1.86 -16.22
N ASP A 108 15.54 -2.54 -17.05
CA ASP A 108 15.88 -2.67 -18.45
C ASP A 108 15.73 -1.34 -19.21
N PRO A 109 16.40 -1.18 -20.37
CA PRO A 109 16.39 0.08 -21.12
C PRO A 109 15.00 0.56 -21.52
N LYS A 110 14.03 -0.32 -21.78
CA LYS A 110 12.67 0.08 -22.15
C LYS A 110 11.97 0.77 -20.96
N ASN A 111 12.15 0.25 -19.76
CA ASN A 111 11.57 0.85 -18.56
C ASN A 111 12.27 2.14 -18.13
N GLN A 112 13.60 2.23 -18.27
CA GLN A 112 14.35 3.48 -18.07
C GLN A 112 13.84 4.60 -18.98
N ARG A 113 13.65 4.31 -20.27
CA ARG A 113 13.08 5.27 -21.23
C ARG A 113 11.67 5.68 -20.86
N ALA A 114 10.82 4.73 -20.49
CA ALA A 114 9.43 5.04 -20.10
C ALA A 114 9.37 5.98 -18.89
N ILE A 115 10.21 5.75 -17.87
CA ILE A 115 10.32 6.63 -16.70
C ILE A 115 10.82 8.02 -17.11
N ALA A 116 11.87 8.09 -17.94
CA ALA A 116 12.41 9.36 -18.40
C ALA A 116 11.40 10.14 -19.26
N THR A 117 10.58 9.46 -20.07
CA THR A 117 9.50 10.09 -20.83
C THR A 117 8.42 10.63 -19.89
N ALA A 118 7.92 9.82 -18.95
CA ALA A 118 6.88 10.23 -18.00
C ALA A 118 7.32 11.45 -17.18
N ALA A 119 8.57 11.45 -16.70
CA ALA A 119 9.14 12.58 -15.96
C ALA A 119 9.20 13.86 -16.80
N ARG A 120 9.66 13.77 -18.06
CA ARG A 120 9.71 14.92 -18.97
C ARG A 120 8.33 15.46 -19.33
N GLU A 121 7.36 14.57 -19.58
CA GLU A 121 5.99 14.96 -19.91
C GLU A 121 5.29 15.69 -18.75
N ALA A 122 5.67 15.37 -17.50
CA ALA A 122 5.15 16.00 -16.30
C ALA A 122 5.98 17.20 -15.80
N ASP A 123 7.03 17.60 -16.50
CA ASP A 123 8.04 18.60 -16.06
C ASP A 123 8.65 18.28 -14.68
N VAL A 124 8.95 17.01 -14.44
CA VAL A 124 9.58 16.52 -13.20
C VAL A 124 11.01 16.09 -13.46
N SER A 125 11.92 16.53 -12.59
CA SER A 125 13.32 16.09 -12.60
C SER A 125 13.49 14.83 -11.75
N ILE A 126 14.17 13.81 -12.29
CA ILE A 126 14.61 12.65 -11.53
C ILE A 126 16.12 12.70 -11.39
N LEU A 127 16.62 12.66 -10.16
CA LEU A 127 18.05 12.62 -9.87
C LEU A 127 18.43 11.23 -9.39
N THR A 128 19.37 10.59 -10.09
CA THR A 128 19.93 9.29 -9.70
C THR A 128 21.43 9.27 -9.96
N ALA A 129 22.10 8.22 -9.51
CA ALA A 129 23.51 7.99 -9.74
C ALA A 129 23.71 6.74 -10.60
N LYS A 130 24.89 6.64 -11.20
CA LYS A 130 25.37 5.47 -11.92
C LYS A 130 26.83 5.27 -11.55
N ALA A 131 27.21 4.06 -11.14
CA ALA A 131 28.60 3.77 -10.83
C ALA A 131 29.44 3.80 -12.11
N THR A 132 30.59 4.47 -12.04
CA THR A 132 31.60 4.47 -13.10
C THR A 132 32.98 4.26 -12.48
N ASP A 133 33.95 3.83 -13.28
CA ASP A 133 35.35 3.70 -12.85
C ASP A 133 36.10 5.04 -12.84
N GLY A 134 35.40 6.16 -13.07
CA GLY A 134 36.00 7.49 -13.10
C GLY A 134 36.41 7.99 -11.71
N GLU A 135 37.50 8.74 -11.64
CA GLU A 135 37.98 9.33 -10.38
C GLU A 135 37.12 10.53 -9.90
N THR A 136 36.26 11.06 -10.77
CA THR A 136 35.47 12.26 -10.52
C THR A 136 33.98 12.05 -10.81
N VAL A 137 33.12 12.68 -10.01
CA VAL A 137 31.67 12.70 -10.24
C VAL A 137 31.34 13.65 -11.39
N THR A 138 30.62 13.16 -12.39
CA THR A 138 30.07 13.95 -13.50
C THR A 138 28.54 13.97 -13.42
N ALA A 139 27.94 15.06 -13.89
CA ALA A 139 26.49 15.17 -14.03
C ALA A 139 26.12 15.04 -15.52
N GLU A 140 25.24 14.09 -15.83
CA GLU A 140 24.80 13.79 -17.19
C GLU A 140 23.28 13.75 -17.27
N VAL A 141 22.72 14.27 -18.36
CA VAL A 141 21.28 14.15 -18.63
C VAL A 141 21.05 12.86 -19.40
N PHE A 142 20.18 12.00 -18.89
CA PHE A 142 19.82 10.76 -19.57
C PHE A 142 19.21 11.05 -20.95
N ALA A 143 19.84 10.58 -22.03
CA ALA A 143 19.44 10.88 -23.41
C ALA A 143 18.33 9.95 -23.96
N GLY A 144 18.14 8.76 -23.36
CA GLY A 144 17.03 7.86 -23.72
C GLY A 144 17.17 7.05 -25.00
N GLU A 145 18.39 6.90 -25.55
CA GLU A 145 18.65 6.04 -26.72
C GLU A 145 18.43 4.53 -26.47
#